data_AF-A0A7Y2FC39-F1
#
_entry.id   AF-A0A7Y2FC39-F1
#
_cell.length_a   1.000
_cell.length_b   1.000
_cell.length_c   1.000
_cell.angle_alpha   90.00
_cell.angle_beta   90.00
_cell.angle_gamma   90.00
#
_symmetry.space_group_name_H-M   'P 1'
#
loop_
_entity.id
_entity.type
_entity.pdbx_description
1 polymer ?
#
loop_
_entity_poly.entity_id
_entity_poly.type
_entity_poly.pdbx_seq_one_letter_code
_entity_poly.pdbx_strand_id
1 'polypeptide(L)'
;MNVNKLHTELLENLFGPIRLVIAKQENELRIVHLYDPNNISRTLGVVRFKNYNTAIIKETHKRILQGELLGKTLMEAKIPCVKSYVSTVNVELPEWLKEDFNTTNGTTSAVYSQITIFDQVQNKSFLYAELFEIIPPDIIHLVPNTKENFQDIDKEMRILLGYADVTVAPNDKNL
;
A
#
# COMPACT_ATOMS: atom_id res chain seq x y z
N MET A 1 -21.13 -0.50 -4.89
CA MET A 1 -19.93 0.08 -4.25
C MET A 1 -19.69 -0.73 -2.99
N ASN A 2 -18.67 -1.59 -2.97
CA ASN A 2 -18.22 -2.24 -1.73
C ASN A 2 -16.72 -1.93 -1.59
N VAL A 3 -16.45 -0.66 -1.31
CA VAL A 3 -15.14 -0.24 -0.85
C VAL A 3 -15.13 -0.62 0.62
N ASN A 4 -14.65 -1.82 0.93
CA ASN A 4 -14.19 -2.12 2.28
C ASN A 4 -13.31 -0.92 2.71
N LYS A 5 -13.67 -0.28 3.84
CA LYS A 5 -13.15 1.00 4.33
C LYS A 5 -11.69 1.25 3.91
N LEU A 6 -11.40 2.46 3.42
CA LEU A 6 -10.03 2.83 3.04
C LEU A 6 -9.06 2.51 4.18
N HIS A 7 -7.88 1.99 3.88
CA HIS A 7 -6.87 1.69 4.90
C HIS A 7 -6.57 2.92 5.77
N THR A 8 -6.45 4.10 5.16
CA THR A 8 -6.27 5.35 5.91
C THR A 8 -7.45 5.68 6.84
N GLU A 9 -8.69 5.36 6.46
CA GLU A 9 -9.85 5.57 7.33
C GLU A 9 -9.82 4.62 8.54
N LEU A 10 -9.39 3.37 8.35
CA LEU A 10 -9.15 2.45 9.46
C LEU A 10 -8.11 3.01 10.43
N LEU A 11 -6.97 3.48 9.91
CA LEU A 11 -5.91 4.07 10.73
C LEU A 11 -6.39 5.33 11.45
N GLU A 12 -7.15 6.20 10.79
CA GLU A 12 -7.67 7.44 11.39
C GLU A 12 -8.63 7.16 12.54
N ASN A 13 -9.46 6.13 12.42
CA ASN A 13 -10.36 5.72 13.48
C ASN A 13 -9.63 5.18 14.72
N LEU A 14 -8.44 4.59 14.55
CA LEU A 14 -7.68 3.97 15.64
C LEU A 14 -6.69 4.95 16.30
N PHE A 15 -6.05 5.80 15.50
CA PHE A 15 -4.90 6.59 15.92
C PHE A 15 -5.11 8.10 15.79
N GLY A 16 -6.26 8.54 15.28
CA GLY A 16 -6.51 9.94 14.97
C GLY A 16 -5.90 10.37 13.64
N PRO A 17 -5.78 11.68 13.37
CA PRO A 17 -5.37 12.20 12.06
C PRO A 17 -4.06 11.58 11.55
N ILE A 18 -4.09 11.04 10.34
CA ILE A 18 -2.93 10.41 9.71
C ILE A 18 -2.24 11.38 8.76
N ARG A 19 -0.94 11.58 8.96
CA ARG A 19 -0.08 12.41 8.11
C ARG A 19 0.70 11.53 7.15
N LEU A 20 0.64 11.86 5.87
CA LEU A 20 1.50 11.22 4.87
C LEU A 20 2.87 11.91 4.81
N VAL A 21 3.94 11.12 4.76
CA VAL A 21 5.30 11.57 4.44
C VAL A 21 5.82 10.76 3.26
N ILE A 22 6.38 11.42 2.25
CA ILE A 22 7.02 10.76 1.12
C ILE A 22 8.47 10.45 1.50
N ALA A 23 8.83 9.17 1.59
CA ALA A 23 10.21 8.74 1.77
C ALA A 23 10.97 8.74 0.44
N LYS A 24 10.30 8.31 -0.64
CA LYS A 24 10.87 8.27 -1.99
C LYS A 24 9.78 8.45 -3.03
N GLN A 25 10.05 9.21 -4.10
CA GLN A 25 9.15 9.31 -5.23
C GLN A 25 9.91 9.47 -6.54
N GLU A 26 9.56 8.63 -7.51
CA GLU A 26 9.98 8.66 -8.91
C GLU A 26 8.73 8.60 -9.79
N ASN A 27 8.88 8.65 -11.12
CA ASN A 27 7.75 8.70 -12.05
C ASN A 27 6.75 7.54 -11.87
N GLU A 28 7.25 6.33 -11.60
CA GLU A 28 6.43 5.12 -11.51
C GLU A 28 6.42 4.49 -10.11
N LEU A 29 7.13 5.08 -9.15
CA LEU A 29 7.33 4.51 -7.82
C LEU A 29 7.10 5.58 -6.76
N ARG A 30 6.38 5.21 -5.70
CA ARG A 30 6.19 6.07 -4.53
C ARG A 30 6.25 5.24 -3.26
N ILE A 31 7.08 5.68 -2.31
CA ILE A 31 7.22 5.10 -0.98
C ILE A 31 6.78 6.15 0.02
N VAL A 32 5.80 5.79 0.86
CA VAL A 32 5.19 6.73 1.82
C VAL A 32 5.03 6.11 3.19
N HIS A 33 5.23 6.92 4.21
CA HIS A 33 4.81 6.62 5.57
C HIS A 33 3.48 7.26 5.88
N LEU A 34 2.68 6.55 6.66
CA LEU A 34 1.45 7.06 7.26
C LEU A 34 1.67 7.21 8.77
N TYR A 35 2.02 8.40 9.23
CA TYR A 35 2.31 8.69 10.63
C TYR A 35 1.06 9.11 11.40
N ASP A 36 0.97 8.64 12.65
CA ASP A 36 -0.01 9.13 13.62
C ASP A 36 0.47 10.43 14.32
N PRO A 37 -0.35 11.05 15.19
CA PRO A 37 0.03 12.25 15.94
C PRO A 37 1.21 12.06 16.91
N ASN A 38 1.54 10.82 17.29
CA ASN A 38 2.69 10.48 18.13
C ASN A 38 3.96 10.25 17.30
N ASN A 39 3.91 10.53 16.00
CA ASN A 39 5.00 10.33 15.04
C ASN A 39 5.45 8.86 14.93
N ILE A 40 4.51 7.92 15.13
CA ILE A 40 4.71 6.50 14.87
C ILE A 40 4.14 6.17 13.49
N SER A 41 4.94 5.52 12.65
CA SER A 41 4.51 5.08 11.34
C SER A 41 3.56 3.90 11.48
N ARG A 42 2.32 4.08 11.04
CA ARG A 42 1.26 3.07 11.08
C ARG A 42 1.18 2.24 9.83
N THR A 43 1.87 2.62 8.76
CA THR A 43 2.02 1.86 7.52
C THR A 43 3.15 2.43 6.69
N LEU A 44 3.94 1.55 6.09
CA LEU A 44 4.79 1.89 4.96
C LEU A 44 4.12 1.41 3.67
N GLY A 45 3.74 2.36 2.81
CA GLY A 45 3.14 2.10 1.52
C GLY A 45 4.20 2.13 0.42
N VAL A 46 4.31 1.07 -0.37
CA VAL A 46 5.17 1.00 -1.55
C VAL A 46 4.29 0.82 -2.78
N VAL A 47 4.22 1.85 -3.63
CA VAL A 47 3.28 1.93 -4.75
C VAL A 47 4.04 1.98 -6.06
N ARG A 48 3.67 1.12 -7.00
CA ARG A 48 4.08 1.22 -8.40
C ARG A 48 2.89 1.65 -9.27
N PHE A 49 3.06 2.73 -10.02
CA PHE A 49 2.08 3.21 -10.98
C PHE A 49 2.34 2.59 -12.37
N LYS A 50 1.28 2.26 -13.11
CA LYS A 50 1.37 1.64 -14.45
C LYS A 50 0.76 2.52 -15.53
N ASN A 51 -0.56 2.73 -15.47
CA ASN A 51 -1.32 3.41 -16.53
C ASN A 51 -1.82 4.79 -16.07
N TYR A 52 -0.90 5.67 -15.66
CA TYR A 52 -1.21 6.96 -15.05
C TYR A 52 -1.35 8.14 -16.03
N ASN A 53 -1.07 7.95 -17.32
CA ASN A 53 -1.16 9.00 -18.34
C ASN A 53 -2.49 8.96 -19.15
N THR A 54 -3.56 8.41 -18.57
CA THR A 54 -4.89 8.40 -19.19
C THR A 54 -5.68 9.65 -18.81
N ALA A 55 -6.56 10.13 -19.68
CA ALA A 55 -7.31 11.37 -19.46
C ALA A 55 -8.13 11.35 -18.15
N ILE A 56 -8.68 10.20 -17.77
CA ILE A 56 -9.50 10.04 -16.56
C ILE A 56 -8.70 10.19 -15.26
N ILE A 57 -7.41 9.84 -15.24
CA ILE A 57 -6.61 9.78 -14.00
C ILE A 57 -5.53 10.86 -13.92
N LYS A 58 -5.15 11.49 -15.04
CA LYS A 58 -3.96 12.32 -15.15
C LYS A 58 -3.86 13.43 -14.09
N GLU A 59 -4.94 14.20 -13.89
CA GLU A 59 -4.92 15.30 -12.92
C GLU A 59 -4.93 14.80 -11.48
N THR A 60 -5.73 13.77 -11.19
CA THR A 60 -5.75 13.11 -9.88
C THR A 60 -4.41 12.48 -9.54
N HIS A 61 -3.73 11.88 -10.52
CA HIS A 61 -2.39 11.34 -10.36
C HIS A 61 -1.38 12.44 -10.02
N LYS A 62 -1.47 13.61 -10.66
CA LYS A 62 -0.62 14.77 -10.32
C LYS A 62 -0.81 15.22 -8.87
N ARG A 63 -2.05 15.27 -8.37
CA ARG A 63 -2.35 15.54 -6.94
C ARG A 63 -1.70 14.51 -6.02
N ILE A 64 -1.79 13.22 -6.39
CA ILE A 64 -1.15 12.12 -5.65
C ILE A 64 0.37 12.32 -5.60
N LEU A 65 1.02 12.67 -6.71
CA LEU A 65 2.45 12.98 -6.75
C LEU A 65 2.82 14.25 -5.96
N GLN A 66 1.88 15.15 -5.72
CA GLN A 66 2.09 16.34 -4.90
C GLN A 66 1.96 16.09 -3.39
N GLY A 67 1.74 14.84 -2.96
CA GLY A 67 1.71 14.47 -1.56
C GLY A 67 0.36 14.00 -1.04
N GLU A 68 -0.68 14.00 -1.86
CA GLU A 68 -1.99 13.54 -1.39
C GLU A 68 -2.07 12.01 -1.22
N LEU A 69 -3.05 11.58 -0.41
CA LEU A 69 -3.32 10.18 -0.09
C LEU A 69 -4.04 9.48 -1.24
N LEU A 70 -3.42 8.45 -1.81
CA LEU A 70 -3.90 7.77 -3.01
C LEU A 70 -5.40 7.40 -2.95
N GLY A 71 -5.82 6.67 -1.91
CA GLY A 71 -7.20 6.20 -1.80
C GLY A 71 -8.22 7.34 -1.65
N LYS A 72 -7.91 8.34 -0.81
CA LYS A 72 -8.78 9.50 -0.59
C LYS A 72 -8.90 10.35 -1.85
N THR A 73 -7.79 10.66 -2.50
CA THR A 73 -7.76 11.48 -3.72
C THR A 73 -8.53 10.83 -4.87
N LEU A 74 -8.46 9.49 -5.03
CA LEU A 74 -9.29 8.77 -6.01
C LEU A 74 -10.80 8.90 -5.71
N MET A 75 -11.18 8.77 -4.44
CA MET A 75 -12.58 8.87 -4.00
C MET A 75 -13.14 10.29 -4.15
N GLU A 76 -12.38 11.31 -3.74
CA GLU A 76 -12.75 12.73 -3.89
C GLU A 76 -12.94 13.12 -5.35
N ALA A 77 -12.06 12.61 -6.23
CA ALA A 77 -12.16 12.80 -7.68
C ALA A 77 -13.28 11.97 -8.32
N LYS A 78 -14.00 11.15 -7.54
CA LYS A 78 -15.08 10.25 -7.99
C LYS A 78 -14.64 9.32 -9.12
N ILE A 79 -13.37 8.89 -9.11
CA ILE A 79 -12.86 7.97 -10.12
C ILE A 79 -13.38 6.56 -9.82
N PRO A 80 -14.08 5.91 -10.76
CA PRO A 80 -14.54 4.54 -10.57
C PRO A 80 -13.34 3.59 -10.48
N CYS A 81 -13.09 3.05 -9.29
CA CYS A 81 -11.99 2.12 -9.07
C CYS A 81 -12.37 0.97 -8.14
N VAL A 82 -11.62 -0.12 -8.24
CA VAL A 82 -11.69 -1.29 -7.35
C VAL A 82 -10.29 -1.57 -6.81
N LYS A 83 -10.17 -1.68 -5.49
CA LYS A 83 -8.97 -2.23 -4.82
C LYS A 83 -9.19 -3.73 -4.59
N SER A 84 -8.36 -4.56 -5.18
CA SER A 84 -8.37 -6.01 -5.00
C SER A 84 -7.20 -6.40 -4.11
N TYR A 85 -7.49 -7.06 -2.99
CA TYR A 85 -6.48 -7.74 -2.17
C TYR A 85 -6.05 -8.99 -2.91
N VAL A 86 -4.76 -9.08 -3.22
CA VAL A 86 -4.21 -10.21 -3.98
C VAL A 86 -3.60 -11.21 -3.01
N SER A 87 -2.64 -10.79 -2.19
CA SER A 87 -1.97 -11.69 -1.26
C SER A 87 -1.44 -10.97 -0.03
N THR A 88 -1.06 -11.75 0.99
CA THR A 88 -0.36 -11.26 2.17
C THR A 88 0.93 -12.05 2.30
N VAL A 89 2.04 -11.36 2.56
CA VAL A 89 3.37 -11.97 2.66
C VAL A 89 4.05 -11.57 3.95
N ASN A 90 4.67 -12.53 4.64
CA ASN A 90 5.56 -12.23 5.75
C ASN A 90 6.86 -11.60 5.23
N VAL A 91 7.29 -10.52 5.86
CA VAL A 91 8.48 -9.76 5.50
C VAL A 91 9.35 -9.52 6.73
N GLU A 92 10.65 -9.37 6.50
CA GLU A 92 11.61 -8.92 7.49
C GLU A 92 11.65 -7.39 7.51
N LEU A 93 11.70 -6.83 8.72
CA LEU A 93 11.76 -5.39 8.93
C LEU A 93 13.22 -4.95 9.07
N PRO A 94 13.72 -4.05 8.20
CA PRO A 94 15.01 -3.41 8.42
C PRO A 94 14.98 -2.52 9.68
N GLU A 95 16.14 -2.28 10.30
CA GLU A 95 16.24 -1.54 11.58
C GLU A 95 15.52 -0.20 11.55
N TRP A 96 15.71 0.59 10.49
CA TRP A 96 15.07 1.90 10.35
C TRP A 96 13.54 1.81 10.37
N LEU A 97 12.95 0.75 9.80
CA LEU A 97 11.51 0.58 9.75
C LEU A 97 10.97 0.09 11.10
N LYS A 98 11.77 -0.69 11.86
CA LYS A 98 11.44 -1.06 13.23
C LYS A 98 11.41 0.15 14.16
N GLU A 99 12.34 1.07 14.00
CA GLU A 99 12.36 2.36 14.70
C GLU A 99 11.12 3.19 14.36
N ASP A 100 10.78 3.34 13.07
CA ASP A 100 9.61 4.08 12.62
C ASP A 100 8.28 3.45 13.09
N PHE A 101 8.20 2.12 13.13
CA PHE A 101 7.05 1.38 13.65
C PHE A 101 7.01 1.30 15.18
N ASN A 102 8.06 1.76 15.88
CA ASN A 102 8.24 1.61 17.32
C ASN A 102 8.05 0.15 17.79
N THR A 103 8.74 -0.79 17.15
CA THR A 103 8.65 -2.22 17.44
C THR A 103 10.01 -2.88 17.58
N THR A 104 10.07 -3.96 18.36
CA THR A 104 11.25 -4.84 18.46
C THR A 104 11.11 -6.10 17.61
N ASN A 105 9.94 -6.35 17.02
CA ASN A 105 9.71 -7.52 16.18
C ASN A 105 10.50 -7.42 14.87
N GLY A 106 11.17 -8.50 14.50
CA GLY A 106 11.97 -8.58 13.27
C GLY A 106 11.15 -8.81 12.00
N THR A 107 9.88 -9.20 12.13
CA THR A 107 9.02 -9.56 10.99
C THR A 107 7.61 -8.98 11.14
N THR A 108 6.92 -8.85 10.00
CA THR A 108 5.50 -8.47 9.93
C THR A 108 4.86 -8.95 8.63
N SER A 109 3.60 -8.60 8.39
CA SER A 109 2.92 -8.80 7.12
C SER A 109 2.97 -7.57 6.22
N ALA A 110 3.17 -7.82 4.93
CA ALA A 110 2.89 -6.88 3.86
C ALA A 110 1.70 -7.36 3.04
N VAL A 111 0.71 -6.49 2.85
CA VAL A 111 -0.50 -6.78 2.05
C VAL A 111 -0.29 -6.27 0.65
N TYR A 112 -0.34 -7.17 -0.33
CA TYR A 112 -0.29 -6.83 -1.74
C TYR A 112 -1.69 -6.56 -2.29
N SER A 113 -1.85 -5.41 -2.95
CA SER A 113 -3.11 -5.01 -3.56
C SER A 113 -2.90 -4.43 -4.95
N GLN A 114 -3.94 -4.54 -5.78
CA GLN A 114 -4.04 -3.90 -7.07
C GLN A 114 -5.20 -2.91 -7.10
N ILE A 115 -5.02 -1.79 -7.77
CA ILE A 115 -6.05 -0.79 -8.00
C ILE A 115 -6.34 -0.72 -9.49
N THR A 116 -7.55 -1.14 -9.86
CA THR A 116 -8.06 -1.09 -11.22
C THR A 116 -9.02 0.08 -11.35
N ILE A 117 -8.84 0.90 -12.38
CA ILE A 117 -9.73 2.01 -12.74
C ILE A 117 -10.61 1.60 -13.90
N PHE A 118 -11.89 1.97 -13.87
CA PHE A 118 -12.82 1.84 -14.97
C PHE A 118 -13.02 3.19 -15.67
N ASP A 119 -12.55 3.28 -16.91
CA ASP A 119 -12.80 4.41 -17.81
C ASP A 119 -14.19 4.24 -18.44
N GLN A 120 -15.15 4.99 -17.92
CA GLN A 120 -16.54 4.95 -18.38
C GLN A 120 -16.70 5.48 -19.82
N VAL A 121 -15.82 6.40 -20.26
CA VAL A 121 -15.90 6.98 -21.61
C VAL A 121 -15.43 5.95 -22.64
N GLN A 122 -14.38 5.22 -22.33
CA GLN A 122 -13.81 4.19 -23.21
C GLN A 122 -14.39 2.79 -22.95
N ASN A 123 -15.29 2.66 -21.97
CA ASN A 123 -15.87 1.41 -21.49
C ASN A 123 -14.81 0.31 -21.25
N LYS A 124 -13.71 0.67 -20.58
CA LYS A 124 -12.57 -0.24 -20.35
C LYS A 124 -11.99 -0.10 -18.95
N SER A 125 -11.51 -1.21 -18.40
CA SER A 125 -10.76 -1.23 -17.15
C SER A 125 -9.26 -1.28 -17.42
N PHE A 126 -8.45 -0.65 -16.57
CA PHE A 126 -7.01 -0.74 -16.62
C PHE A 126 -6.39 -0.77 -15.21
N LEU A 127 -5.28 -1.50 -15.07
CA LEU A 127 -4.49 -1.51 -13.84
C LEU A 127 -3.80 -0.16 -13.67
N TYR A 128 -4.18 0.58 -12.64
CA TYR A 128 -3.60 1.89 -12.34
C TYR A 128 -2.36 1.76 -11.46
N ALA A 129 -2.47 0.99 -10.38
CA ALA A 129 -1.41 0.85 -9.39
C ALA A 129 -1.36 -0.56 -8.80
N GLU A 130 -0.14 -0.97 -8.46
CA GLU A 130 0.18 -2.11 -7.61
C GLU A 130 0.78 -1.55 -6.33
N LEU A 131 0.44 -2.10 -5.17
CA LEU A 131 1.03 -1.63 -3.92
C LEU A 131 1.19 -2.70 -2.86
N PHE A 132 2.23 -2.52 -2.05
CA PHE A 132 2.34 -3.13 -0.75
C PHE A 132 1.98 -2.14 0.34
N GLU A 133 1.19 -2.60 1.30
CA GLU A 133 1.02 -1.96 2.61
C GLU A 133 1.74 -2.83 3.63
N ILE A 134 2.91 -2.39 4.08
CA ILE A 134 3.67 -3.05 5.15
C ILE A 134 3.12 -2.56 6.48
N ILE A 135 2.61 -3.49 7.27
CA ILE A 135 1.78 -3.22 8.44
C ILE A 135 2.61 -3.39 9.71
N PRO A 136 2.54 -2.47 10.68
CA PRO A 136 3.17 -2.68 11.97
C PRO A 136 2.64 -3.94 12.69
N PRO A 137 3.49 -4.66 13.42
CA PRO A 137 3.10 -5.91 14.09
C PRO A 137 1.95 -5.78 15.09
N ASP A 138 1.77 -4.61 15.72
CA ASP A 138 0.73 -4.37 16.73
C ASP A 138 -0.69 -4.35 16.12
N ILE A 139 -0.82 -4.00 14.84
CA ILE A 139 -2.11 -3.91 14.14
C ILE A 139 -2.31 -4.95 13.03
N ILE A 140 -1.39 -5.88 12.88
CA ILE A 140 -1.43 -6.93 11.84
C ILE A 140 -2.73 -7.75 11.83
N HIS A 141 -3.37 -7.91 12.99
CA HIS A 141 -4.62 -8.64 13.15
C HIS A 141 -5.84 -7.91 12.57
N LEU A 142 -5.70 -6.64 12.21
CA LEU A 142 -6.77 -5.79 11.66
C LEU A 142 -6.80 -5.78 10.12
N VAL A 143 -5.76 -6.29 9.47
CA VAL A 143 -5.68 -6.32 8.01
C VAL A 143 -6.15 -7.67 7.44
N PRO A 144 -6.69 -7.70 6.21
CA PRO A 144 -7.13 -8.94 5.58
C PRO A 144 -6.00 -9.97 5.53
N ASN A 145 -6.28 -11.18 6.02
CA ASN A 145 -5.41 -12.33 5.84
C ASN A 145 -5.92 -13.15 4.65
N THR A 146 -5.39 -12.86 3.46
CA THR A 146 -5.69 -13.67 2.27
C THR A 146 -4.80 -14.92 2.27
N LYS A 147 -5.41 -16.10 2.35
CA LYS A 147 -4.73 -17.42 2.32
C LYS A 147 -4.23 -17.80 0.92
N GLU A 148 -3.63 -16.88 0.17
CA GLU A 148 -3.03 -17.25 -1.11
C GLU A 148 -1.63 -17.82 -0.90
N ASN A 149 -1.36 -18.97 -1.52
CA ASN A 149 -0.13 -19.72 -1.38
C ASN A 149 1.07 -18.87 -1.82
N PHE A 150 1.99 -18.68 -0.89
CA PHE A 150 3.24 -17.92 -0.99
C PHE A 150 4.20 -18.37 -2.11
N GLN A 151 3.91 -19.49 -2.79
CA GLN A 151 4.84 -20.10 -3.75
C GLN A 151 4.98 -19.30 -5.05
N ASP A 152 4.06 -18.38 -5.33
CA ASP A 152 4.02 -17.59 -6.58
C ASP A 152 4.19 -16.09 -6.33
N ILE A 153 5.02 -15.67 -5.36
CA ILE A 153 5.46 -14.26 -5.32
C ILE A 153 6.28 -14.02 -6.59
N ASP A 154 5.64 -13.42 -7.59
CA ASP A 154 6.25 -13.04 -8.85
C ASP A 154 7.49 -12.17 -8.57
N LYS A 155 8.51 -12.31 -9.43
CA LYS A 155 9.75 -11.53 -9.39
C LYS A 155 9.47 -10.03 -9.22
N GLU A 156 8.40 -9.55 -9.84
CA GLU A 156 7.95 -8.15 -9.76
C GLU A 156 7.56 -7.71 -8.35
N MET A 157 6.93 -8.58 -7.55
CA MET A 157 6.55 -8.27 -6.16
C MET A 157 7.78 -8.15 -5.26
N ARG A 158 8.77 -9.04 -5.45
CA ARG A 158 10.05 -8.96 -4.72
C ARG A 158 10.82 -7.69 -5.06
N ILE A 159 10.81 -7.29 -6.33
CA ILE A 159 11.40 -6.03 -6.78
C ILE A 159 10.72 -4.85 -6.08
N LEU A 160 9.39 -4.88 -5.96
CA LEU A 160 8.65 -3.79 -5.33
C LEU A 160 9.02 -3.62 -3.85
N LEU A 161 9.04 -4.71 -3.07
CA LEU A 161 9.49 -4.67 -1.67
C LEU A 161 10.97 -4.25 -1.54
N GLY A 162 11.81 -4.68 -2.47
CA GLY A 162 13.22 -4.34 -2.51
C GLY A 162 13.50 -2.83 -2.64
N TYR A 163 12.58 -2.04 -3.21
CA TYR A 163 12.71 -0.57 -3.22
C TYR A 163 12.63 0.07 -1.82
N ALA A 164 12.09 -0.66 -0.85
CA ALA A 164 11.99 -0.24 0.54
C ALA A 164 12.94 -1.04 1.45
N ASP A 165 13.96 -1.71 0.90
CA ASP A 165 14.89 -2.56 1.67
C ASP A 165 14.18 -3.63 2.53
N VAL A 166 12.98 -4.04 2.12
CA VAL A 166 12.16 -5.04 2.81
C VAL A 166 12.29 -6.36 2.06
N THR A 167 12.65 -7.41 2.78
CA THR A 167 12.83 -8.75 2.24
C THR A 167 11.67 -9.65 2.64
N VAL A 168 11.32 -10.58 1.76
CA VAL A 168 10.35 -11.63 2.06
C VAL A 168 10.98 -12.55 3.11
N ALA A 169 10.31 -12.73 4.25
CA ALA A 169 10.80 -13.62 5.29
C ALA A 169 10.83 -15.07 4.76
N PRO A 170 11.86 -15.87 5.10
CA PRO A 170 11.85 -17.28 4.77
C PRO A 170 10.61 -17.94 5.38
N ASN A 171 9.87 -18.73 4.59
CA ASN A 171 8.69 -19.44 5.08
C ASN A 171 9.03 -20.17 6.37
N ASP A 172 8.36 -19.81 7.47
CA ASP A 172 8.19 -20.72 8.59
C ASP A 172 7.47 -21.94 8.03
N LYS A 173 8.21 -23.03 7.82
CA LYS A 173 7.66 -24.32 7.38
C LYS A 173 6.76 -24.98 8.43
N ASN A 174 6.27 -24.23 9.42
CA ASN A 174 5.51 -24.72 10.56
C ASN A 174 4.25 -23.87 10.77
N LEU A 175 3.21 -24.18 10.00
CA LEU A 175 1.82 -24.08 10.44
C LEU A 175 1.21 -25.48 10.36
#